data_AF-A0A1S4G712-F1
#
_entry.id   AF-A0A1S4G712-F1
#
_cell.length_a   1.000
_cell.length_b   1.000
_cell.length_c   1.000
_cell.angle_alpha   90.00
_cell.angle_beta   90.00
_cell.angle_gamma   90.00
#
_symmetry.space_group_name_H-M   'P 1'
#
loop_
_entity.id
_entity.type
_entity.pdbx_description
1 polymer ?
#
loop_
_entity_poly.entity_id
_entity_poly.type
_entity_poly.pdbx_seq_one_letter_code
_entity_poly.pdbx_strand_id
1 'polypeptide(L)'
;MDKTEKKSASKCITESCRNYGITTRPHASNGLWLASLLFMSQAVNVWNRDNHSVTLNYKRSTIVSFGLLLHSILIFISLRSGKCQRPGVKLLYTLFSIGTTSSLLMVCLKDNAIISSVSAILVVVLYDSIYFRLLKQMPKSFTLGEATVVGQGLTIFAYYAFLQLPRVVLDAKPSSDLNVMHLLLQVILLGIGVILALCHLVPFLRHSVVFYLLTTVIATGTAMFPIFGQPTVQVLFKFILSDTDRMLVIALYMTLLIVTSVFVVWQINRQISANTTTRKMFHIIMVLVYLPGLWSQCTLLFLASGLMLGLLLMLEAARIIQLKPLYPSLDMAVRCFIDEKDAGPVALTPIYLLVGCSLPMWLHPMPCDLTDSAGLNLLKLLAGVLSVGIGDTMASVCGYLIGKHKWPGTSKSVEGTLASVVGQAGLVFLLYRLSFIHLNTLRAATAGAAIILNAIVEAKTNQVDNLVLPLVTYIVLGTA
;
A
#
# COMPACT_ATOMS: atom_id res chain seq x y z
N MET A 1 -3.91 26.02 -28.12
CA MET A 1 -4.21 26.75 -26.87
C MET A 1 -3.80 26.01 -25.58
N ASP A 2 -2.96 24.96 -25.59
CA ASP A 2 -2.91 24.00 -24.45
C ASP A 2 -1.51 23.72 -23.83
N LYS A 3 -0.58 24.68 -23.88
CA LYS A 3 0.71 24.58 -23.13
C LYS A 3 0.91 25.69 -22.10
N THR A 4 0.35 26.87 -22.36
CA THR A 4 0.39 28.03 -21.45
C THR A 4 -0.56 27.87 -20.26
N GLU A 5 -1.74 27.27 -20.46
CA GLU A 5 -2.75 27.08 -19.40
C GLU A 5 -2.37 25.99 -18.38
N LYS A 6 -1.83 24.85 -18.85
CA LYS A 6 -1.25 23.81 -17.97
C LYS A 6 -0.10 24.33 -17.10
N LYS A 7 0.73 25.22 -17.66
CA LYS A 7 1.82 25.88 -16.92
C LYS A 7 1.29 26.84 -15.85
N SER A 8 0.10 27.41 -16.03
CA SER A 8 -0.56 28.28 -15.05
C SER A 8 -1.15 27.49 -13.87
N ALA A 9 -1.91 26.42 -14.15
CA ALA A 9 -2.55 25.61 -13.10
C ALA A 9 -1.55 24.91 -12.17
N SER A 10 -0.48 24.34 -12.73
CA SER A 10 0.57 23.70 -11.93
C SER A 10 1.29 24.71 -11.03
N LYS A 11 1.59 25.92 -11.55
CA LYS A 11 2.22 26.99 -10.77
C LYS A 11 1.35 27.45 -9.60
N CYS A 12 0.05 27.63 -9.83
CA CYS A 12 -0.87 28.06 -8.77
C CYS A 12 -0.99 27.03 -7.63
N ILE A 13 -1.01 25.73 -7.96
CA ILE A 13 -0.99 24.66 -6.94
C ILE A 13 0.33 24.71 -6.15
N THR A 14 1.48 24.80 -6.84
CA THR A 14 2.79 24.88 -6.17
C THR A 14 2.89 26.08 -5.23
N GLU A 15 2.39 27.24 -5.65
CA GLU A 15 2.38 28.46 -4.85
C GLU A 15 1.45 28.32 -3.62
N SER A 16 0.25 27.75 -3.81
CA SER A 16 -0.68 27.47 -2.71
C SER A 16 -0.11 26.45 -1.71
N CYS A 17 0.59 25.41 -2.20
CA CYS A 17 1.29 24.46 -1.34
C CYS A 17 2.37 25.16 -0.50
N ARG A 18 3.18 26.03 -1.13
CA ARG A 18 4.21 26.81 -0.43
C ARG A 18 3.60 27.68 0.66
N ASN A 19 2.49 28.36 0.37
CA ASN A 19 1.76 29.17 1.34
C ASN A 19 1.18 28.35 2.50
N TYR A 20 0.95 27.04 2.30
CA TYR A 20 0.48 26.12 3.34
C TYR A 20 1.63 25.43 4.11
N GLY A 21 2.90 25.75 3.80
CA GLY A 21 4.08 25.10 4.38
C GLY A 21 4.33 23.69 3.84
N ILE A 22 3.79 23.35 2.67
CA ILE A 22 3.95 22.05 2.03
C ILE A 22 5.07 22.11 1.00
N THR A 23 6.02 21.19 1.11
CA THR A 23 7.07 20.96 0.10
C THR A 23 6.91 19.56 -0.47
N THR A 24 6.46 19.45 -1.72
CA THR A 24 6.27 18.15 -2.39
C THR A 24 7.59 17.55 -2.88
N ARG A 25 7.58 16.25 -3.20
CA ARG A 25 8.72 15.54 -3.77
C ARG A 25 9.24 16.25 -5.03
N PRO A 26 10.56 16.52 -5.13
CA PRO A 26 11.14 17.21 -6.28
C PRO A 26 11.09 16.34 -7.54
N HIS A 27 11.17 16.98 -8.71
CA HIS A 27 11.24 16.34 -10.03
C HIS A 27 10.06 15.41 -10.40
N ALA A 28 8.98 15.43 -9.61
CA ALA A 28 7.76 14.69 -9.86
C ALA A 28 6.58 15.62 -10.16
N SER A 29 5.62 15.12 -10.92
CA SER A 29 4.35 15.82 -11.14
C SER A 29 3.45 15.67 -9.90
N ASN A 30 2.41 16.50 -9.79
CA ASN A 30 1.50 16.45 -8.63
C ASN A 30 0.77 15.11 -8.46
N GLY A 31 0.67 14.27 -9.51
CA GLY A 31 0.10 12.92 -9.41
C GLY A 31 -1.38 12.87 -9.07
N LEU A 32 -2.17 13.93 -9.30
CA LEU A 32 -3.55 14.04 -8.79
C LEU A 32 -4.48 12.87 -9.15
N TRP A 33 -4.21 12.19 -10.27
CA TRP A 33 -4.97 11.02 -10.71
C TRP A 33 -4.83 9.81 -9.78
N LEU A 34 -3.79 9.74 -8.95
CA LEU A 34 -3.58 8.67 -7.96
C LEU A 34 -4.73 8.61 -6.94
N ALA A 35 -5.43 9.72 -6.71
CA ALA A 35 -6.53 9.79 -5.73
C ALA A 35 -7.70 8.85 -6.04
N SER A 36 -7.86 8.38 -7.28
CA SER A 36 -8.92 7.45 -7.67
C SER A 36 -8.56 5.97 -7.47
N LEU A 37 -7.28 5.64 -7.34
CA LEU A 37 -6.81 4.25 -7.45
C LEU A 37 -7.39 3.32 -6.37
N LEU A 38 -7.44 3.77 -5.12
CA LEU A 38 -7.97 2.92 -4.04
C LEU A 38 -9.48 2.73 -4.14
N PHE A 39 -10.24 3.77 -4.47
CA PHE A 39 -11.68 3.64 -4.73
C PHE A 39 -11.93 2.67 -5.88
N MET A 40 -11.25 2.86 -7.02
CA MET A 40 -11.42 1.99 -8.19
C MET A 40 -11.06 0.54 -7.86
N SER A 41 -9.99 0.31 -7.09
CA SER A 41 -9.58 -1.02 -6.65
C SER A 41 -10.64 -1.70 -5.77
N GLN A 42 -11.32 -0.97 -4.88
CA GLN A 42 -12.41 -1.54 -4.10
C GLN A 42 -13.70 -1.70 -4.91
N ALA A 43 -13.98 -0.76 -5.82
CA ALA A 43 -15.18 -0.75 -6.65
C ALA A 43 -15.22 -1.94 -7.61
N VAL A 44 -14.10 -2.31 -8.24
CA VAL A 44 -14.04 -3.48 -9.12
C VAL A 44 -14.42 -4.77 -8.40
N ASN A 45 -14.11 -4.91 -7.10
CA ASN A 45 -14.50 -6.09 -6.32
C ASN A 45 -15.99 -6.13 -5.97
N VAL A 46 -16.64 -4.97 -5.78
CA VAL A 46 -18.09 -4.90 -5.48
C VAL A 46 -18.93 -5.07 -6.73
N TRP A 47 -18.46 -4.54 -7.86
CA TRP A 47 -19.16 -4.57 -9.14
C TRP A 47 -18.79 -5.80 -9.98
N ASN A 48 -17.89 -6.66 -9.49
CA ASN A 48 -17.45 -7.81 -10.26
C ASN A 48 -18.62 -8.75 -10.57
N ARG A 49 -18.66 -9.27 -11.80
CA ARG A 49 -19.74 -10.10 -12.33
C ARG A 49 -19.82 -11.49 -11.70
N ASP A 50 -18.76 -11.93 -11.02
CA ASP A 50 -18.64 -13.29 -10.48
C ASP A 50 -19.48 -13.55 -9.21
N ASN A 51 -20.45 -12.68 -8.85
CA ASN A 51 -21.45 -12.92 -7.78
C ASN A 51 -20.91 -13.32 -6.39
N HIS A 52 -19.64 -13.08 -6.07
CA HIS A 52 -19.12 -13.39 -4.74
C HIS A 52 -19.74 -12.44 -3.71
N SER A 53 -20.27 -12.99 -2.62
CA SER A 53 -20.92 -12.20 -1.57
C SER A 53 -19.89 -11.38 -0.80
N VAL A 54 -19.72 -10.13 -1.19
CA VAL A 54 -18.88 -9.16 -0.47
C VAL A 54 -19.53 -8.78 0.86
N THR A 55 -18.76 -8.78 1.95
CA THR A 55 -19.26 -8.44 3.29
C THR A 55 -19.81 -7.02 3.37
N LEU A 56 -20.76 -6.77 4.28
CA LEU A 56 -21.33 -5.43 4.47
C LEU A 56 -20.25 -4.39 4.85
N ASN A 57 -19.28 -4.78 5.69
CA ASN A 57 -18.17 -3.90 6.07
C ASN A 57 -17.32 -3.52 4.86
N TYR A 58 -17.12 -4.44 3.92
CA TYR A 58 -16.42 -4.12 2.68
C TYR A 58 -17.23 -3.19 1.78
N LYS A 59 -18.54 -3.39 1.63
CA LYS A 59 -19.40 -2.45 0.89
C LYS A 59 -19.37 -1.04 1.51
N ARG A 60 -19.38 -0.94 2.85
CA ARG A 60 -19.22 0.34 3.57
C ARG A 60 -17.87 0.99 3.27
N SER A 61 -16.79 0.21 3.33
CA SER A 61 -15.45 0.69 2.96
C SER A 61 -15.41 1.24 1.53
N THR A 62 -16.05 0.58 0.57
CA THR A 62 -16.08 1.06 -0.82
C THR A 62 -16.75 2.44 -0.92
N ILE A 63 -17.89 2.65 -0.26
CA ILE A 63 -18.57 3.96 -0.25
C ILE A 63 -17.73 5.01 0.47
N VAL A 64 -17.11 4.65 1.61
CA VAL A 64 -16.18 5.54 2.32
C VAL A 64 -15.01 5.93 1.42
N SER A 65 -14.41 4.98 0.68
CA SER A 65 -13.29 5.26 -0.22
C SER A 65 -13.69 6.21 -1.37
N PHE A 66 -14.94 6.14 -1.84
CA PHE A 66 -15.49 7.13 -2.77
C PHE A 66 -15.61 8.51 -2.11
N GLY A 67 -16.07 8.58 -0.87
CA GLY A 67 -16.10 9.82 -0.07
C GLY A 67 -14.71 10.45 0.08
N LEU A 68 -13.67 9.63 0.29
CA LEU A 68 -12.29 10.09 0.36
C LEU A 68 -11.76 10.57 -1.01
N LEU A 69 -12.13 9.92 -2.11
CA LEU A 69 -11.85 10.41 -3.47
C LEU A 69 -12.49 11.79 -3.69
N LEU A 70 -13.78 11.94 -3.37
CA LEU A 70 -14.49 13.21 -3.49
C LEU A 70 -13.80 14.30 -2.66
N HIS A 71 -13.44 14.00 -1.41
CA HIS A 71 -12.74 14.95 -0.55
C HIS A 71 -11.37 15.33 -1.11
N SER A 72 -10.63 14.38 -1.68
CA SER A 72 -9.35 14.63 -2.34
C SER A 72 -9.48 15.60 -3.52
N ILE A 73 -10.52 15.42 -4.35
CA ILE A 73 -10.83 16.32 -5.47
C ILE A 73 -11.12 17.74 -4.95
N LEU A 74 -11.90 17.87 -3.87
CA LEU A 74 -12.21 19.18 -3.29
C LEU A 74 -10.98 19.87 -2.69
N ILE A 75 -10.08 19.11 -2.05
CA ILE A 75 -8.78 19.62 -1.61
C ILE A 75 -8.00 20.14 -2.82
N PHE A 76 -7.92 19.40 -3.92
CA PHE A 76 -7.21 19.83 -5.12
C PHE A 76 -7.81 21.09 -5.76
N ILE A 77 -9.15 21.20 -5.80
CA ILE A 77 -9.85 22.40 -6.25
C ILE A 77 -9.52 23.59 -5.32
N SER A 78 -9.48 23.37 -4.01
CA SER A 78 -9.14 24.41 -3.03
C SER A 78 -7.70 24.91 -3.18
N LEU A 79 -6.76 24.00 -3.47
CA LEU A 79 -5.35 24.31 -3.72
C LEU A 79 -5.18 25.03 -5.06
N ARG A 80 -5.90 24.62 -6.11
CA ARG A 80 -5.84 25.28 -7.42
C ARG A 80 -6.44 26.67 -7.41
N SER A 81 -7.42 26.94 -6.55
CA SER A 81 -8.07 28.25 -6.46
C SER A 81 -7.39 29.22 -5.49
N GLY A 82 -6.32 28.80 -4.80
CA GLY A 82 -5.70 29.58 -3.72
C GLY A 82 -6.60 29.79 -2.50
N LYS A 83 -7.80 29.20 -2.48
CA LYS A 83 -8.81 29.36 -1.40
C LYS A 83 -8.60 28.37 -0.25
N CYS A 84 -7.62 27.46 -0.36
CA CYS A 84 -7.32 26.43 0.65
C CYS A 84 -7.08 26.99 2.06
N GLN A 85 -6.61 28.24 2.18
CA GLN A 85 -6.37 28.88 3.47
C GLN A 85 -7.63 29.47 4.12
N ARG A 86 -8.74 29.62 3.37
CA ARG A 86 -9.97 30.21 3.91
C ARG A 86 -10.70 29.16 4.75
N PRO A 87 -10.84 29.35 6.08
CA PRO A 87 -11.44 28.35 6.96
C PRO A 87 -12.88 28.03 6.57
N GLY A 88 -13.66 29.03 6.12
CA GLY A 88 -15.04 28.81 5.65
C GLY A 88 -15.14 27.91 4.41
N VAL A 89 -14.21 28.01 3.46
CA VAL A 89 -14.19 27.15 2.26
C VAL A 89 -13.80 25.73 2.64
N LYS A 90 -12.79 25.57 3.51
CA LYS A 90 -12.39 24.26 4.02
C LYS A 90 -13.53 23.57 4.75
N LEU A 91 -14.22 24.29 5.64
CA LEU A 91 -15.38 23.78 6.37
C LEU A 91 -16.50 23.36 5.40
N LEU A 92 -16.84 24.20 4.42
CA LEU A 92 -17.87 23.90 3.42
C LEU A 92 -17.58 22.60 2.65
N TYR A 93 -16.36 22.43 2.15
CA TYR A 93 -15.96 21.23 1.41
C TYR A 93 -15.93 19.98 2.29
N THR A 94 -15.54 20.14 3.55
CA THR A 94 -15.56 19.05 4.55
C THR A 94 -17.00 18.60 4.83
N LEU A 95 -17.91 19.54 5.12
CA LEU A 95 -19.32 19.25 5.36
C LEU A 95 -20.00 18.63 4.14
N PHE A 96 -19.70 19.12 2.94
CA PHE A 96 -20.20 18.53 1.70
C PHE A 96 -19.74 17.07 1.52
N SER A 97 -18.47 16.78 1.80
CA SER A 97 -17.94 15.41 1.72
C SER A 97 -18.58 14.48 2.76
N ILE A 98 -18.79 14.97 3.99
CA ILE A 98 -19.47 14.24 5.06
C ILE A 98 -20.93 13.94 4.67
N GLY A 99 -21.66 14.97 4.22
CA GLY A 99 -23.07 14.84 3.85
C GLY A 99 -23.28 13.86 2.69
N THR A 100 -22.47 13.98 1.63
CA THR A 100 -22.52 13.05 0.49
C THR A 100 -22.18 11.61 0.88
N THR A 101 -21.12 11.40 1.66
CA THR A 101 -20.72 10.06 2.11
C THR A 101 -21.78 9.42 3.02
N SER A 102 -22.32 10.18 3.98
CA SER A 102 -23.38 9.71 4.88
C SER A 102 -24.65 9.34 4.11
N SER A 103 -25.09 10.20 3.18
CA SER A 103 -26.26 9.94 2.33
C SER A 103 -26.07 8.70 1.46
N LEU A 104 -24.88 8.47 0.89
CA LEU A 104 -24.61 7.26 0.11
C LEU A 104 -24.66 5.99 0.97
N LEU A 105 -24.11 6.02 2.20
CA LEU A 105 -24.22 4.89 3.13
C LEU A 105 -25.69 4.57 3.45
N MET A 106 -26.50 5.59 3.71
CA MET A 106 -27.93 5.42 3.99
C MET A 106 -28.72 4.91 2.77
N VAL A 107 -28.51 5.50 1.59
CA VAL A 107 -29.30 5.18 0.39
C VAL A 107 -28.87 3.84 -0.21
N CYS A 108 -27.56 3.60 -0.36
CA CYS A 108 -27.07 2.42 -1.05
C CYS A 108 -27.05 1.17 -0.15
N LEU A 109 -26.79 1.32 1.15
CA LEU A 109 -26.66 0.18 2.07
C LEU A 109 -27.81 0.07 3.09
N LYS A 110 -28.74 1.04 3.11
CA LYS A 110 -29.81 1.12 4.13
C LYS A 110 -29.26 1.14 5.56
N ASP A 111 -28.07 1.70 5.74
CA ASP A 111 -27.44 1.83 7.05
C ASP A 111 -28.21 2.83 7.93
N ASN A 112 -28.14 2.61 9.25
CA ASN A 112 -28.69 3.56 10.22
C ASN A 112 -28.05 4.94 10.03
N ALA A 113 -28.86 6.01 10.12
CA ALA A 113 -28.43 7.39 10.00
C ALA A 113 -27.30 7.75 10.98
N ILE A 114 -27.33 7.20 12.20
CA ILE A 114 -26.28 7.44 13.21
C ILE A 114 -24.96 6.82 12.75
N ILE A 115 -24.97 5.53 12.39
CA ILE A 115 -23.77 4.80 11.94
C ILE A 115 -23.20 5.45 10.68
N SER A 116 -24.06 5.84 9.74
CA SER A 116 -23.68 6.51 8.50
C SER A 116 -23.01 7.87 8.75
N SER A 117 -23.61 8.68 9.64
CA SER A 117 -23.10 10.01 9.97
C SER A 117 -21.78 9.92 10.74
N VAL A 118 -21.70 9.05 11.75
CA VAL A 118 -20.45 8.83 12.52
C VAL A 118 -19.34 8.30 11.60
N SER A 119 -19.65 7.35 10.73
CA SER A 119 -18.70 6.81 9.75
C SER A 119 -18.16 7.92 8.84
N ALA A 120 -19.06 8.73 8.25
CA ALA A 120 -18.67 9.81 7.34
C ALA A 120 -17.85 10.91 8.03
N ILE A 121 -18.23 11.33 9.24
CA ILE A 121 -17.47 12.33 10.02
C ILE A 121 -16.08 11.79 10.33
N LEU A 122 -16.00 10.56 10.87
CA LEU A 122 -14.74 9.93 11.26
C LEU A 122 -13.76 9.89 10.09
N VAL A 123 -14.19 9.36 8.94
CA VAL A 123 -13.28 9.10 7.80
C VAL A 123 -12.83 10.39 7.12
N VAL A 124 -13.72 11.37 6.92
CA VAL A 124 -13.36 12.63 6.25
C VAL A 124 -12.42 13.46 7.13
N VAL A 125 -12.73 13.60 8.43
CA VAL A 125 -11.90 14.39 9.36
C VAL A 125 -10.55 13.72 9.61
N LEU A 126 -10.53 12.40 9.75
CA LEU A 126 -9.29 11.64 9.91
C LEU A 126 -8.42 11.77 8.65
N TYR A 127 -8.99 11.63 7.46
CA TYR A 127 -8.26 11.77 6.21
C TYR A 127 -7.69 13.17 5.99
N ASP A 128 -8.47 14.24 6.21
CA ASP A 128 -7.97 15.63 6.11
C ASP A 128 -6.78 15.83 7.06
N SER A 129 -6.90 15.32 8.29
CA SER A 129 -5.83 15.38 9.28
C SER A 129 -4.57 14.61 8.85
N ILE A 130 -4.70 13.37 8.39
CA ILE A 130 -3.57 12.53 7.97
C ILE A 130 -2.90 13.13 6.73
N TYR A 131 -3.68 13.49 5.71
CA TYR A 131 -3.18 13.99 4.43
C TYR A 131 -2.30 15.23 4.60
N PHE A 132 -2.78 16.24 5.34
CA PHE A 132 -2.00 17.45 5.57
C PHE A 132 -0.82 17.24 6.53
N ARG A 133 -0.91 16.30 7.48
CA ARG A 133 0.24 15.95 8.33
C ARG A 133 1.36 15.28 7.54
N LEU A 134 1.03 14.31 6.68
CA LEU A 134 2.01 13.65 5.80
C LEU A 134 2.79 14.69 4.98
N LEU A 135 2.07 15.61 4.32
CA LEU A 135 2.67 16.62 3.45
C LEU A 135 3.49 17.69 4.18
N LYS A 136 3.12 18.06 5.41
CA LYS A 136 3.84 19.08 6.19
C LYS A 136 5.03 18.51 6.97
N GLN A 137 4.86 17.32 7.54
CA GLN A 137 5.83 16.75 8.48
C GLN A 137 6.89 15.90 7.78
N MET A 138 6.63 15.46 6.55
CA MET A 138 7.56 14.69 5.74
C MET A 138 7.84 15.46 4.43
N PRO A 139 8.50 16.63 4.52
CA PRO A 139 8.76 17.46 3.35
C PRO A 139 9.60 16.69 2.33
N LYS A 140 9.29 16.88 1.04
CA LYS A 140 9.92 16.22 -0.11
C LYS A 140 9.70 14.70 -0.22
N SER A 141 9.00 14.05 0.72
CA SER A 141 8.74 12.61 0.66
C SER A 141 7.61 12.23 -0.31
N PHE A 142 6.58 13.07 -0.46
CA PHE A 142 5.39 12.73 -1.25
C PHE A 142 5.08 13.77 -2.33
N THR A 143 4.56 13.32 -3.46
CA THR A 143 3.68 14.15 -4.30
C THR A 143 2.29 14.28 -3.65
N LEU A 144 1.44 15.17 -4.16
CA LEU A 144 0.06 15.28 -3.68
C LEU A 144 -0.70 13.96 -3.89
N GLY A 145 -0.53 13.31 -5.04
CA GLY A 145 -1.14 12.02 -5.36
C GLY A 145 -0.62 10.84 -4.54
N GLU A 146 0.69 10.77 -4.28
CA GLU A 146 1.27 9.74 -3.43
C GLU A 146 0.73 9.86 -1.99
N ALA A 147 0.65 11.11 -1.49
CA ALA A 147 0.05 11.37 -0.19
C ALA A 147 -1.45 11.04 -0.13
N THR A 148 -2.21 11.17 -1.23
CA THR A 148 -3.62 10.74 -1.22
C THR A 148 -3.73 9.23 -1.09
N VAL A 149 -2.93 8.44 -1.81
CA VAL A 149 -2.99 6.97 -1.71
C VAL A 149 -2.64 6.51 -0.30
N VAL A 150 -1.56 7.03 0.28
CA VAL A 150 -1.16 6.68 1.65
C VAL A 150 -2.21 7.14 2.67
N GLY A 151 -2.67 8.39 2.58
CA GLY A 151 -3.65 8.95 3.51
C GLY A 151 -4.99 8.21 3.44
N GLN A 152 -5.47 7.90 2.23
CA GLN A 152 -6.68 7.11 2.04
C GLN A 152 -6.52 5.70 2.60
N GLY A 153 -5.39 5.04 2.33
CA GLY A 153 -5.11 3.69 2.85
C GLY A 153 -5.10 3.63 4.37
N LEU A 154 -4.43 4.57 5.03
CA LEU A 154 -4.40 4.68 6.49
C LEU A 154 -5.80 4.95 7.08
N THR A 155 -6.58 5.84 6.46
CA THR A 155 -7.96 6.13 6.90
C THR A 155 -8.87 4.91 6.73
N ILE A 156 -8.79 4.20 5.61
CA ILE A 156 -9.57 2.98 5.36
C ILE A 156 -9.20 1.90 6.38
N PHE A 157 -7.91 1.70 6.64
CA PHE A 157 -7.44 0.77 7.67
C PHE A 157 -8.00 1.11 9.06
N ALA A 158 -7.93 2.37 9.47
CA ALA A 158 -8.48 2.83 10.75
C ALA A 158 -10.02 2.67 10.81
N TYR A 159 -10.72 2.92 9.71
CA TYR A 159 -12.16 2.73 9.60
C TYR A 159 -12.56 1.26 9.75
N TYR A 160 -11.82 0.34 9.12
CA TYR A 160 -12.04 -1.09 9.29
C TYR A 160 -11.84 -1.54 10.73
N ALA A 161 -10.77 -1.07 11.38
CA ALA A 161 -10.53 -1.32 12.80
C ALA A 161 -11.70 -0.82 13.66
N PHE A 162 -12.20 0.38 13.40
CA PHE A 162 -13.37 0.95 14.08
C PHE A 162 -14.63 0.09 13.93
N LEU A 163 -14.85 -0.51 12.74
CA LEU A 163 -15.99 -1.40 12.49
C LEU A 163 -15.85 -2.79 13.13
N GLN A 164 -14.64 -3.33 13.23
CA GLN A 164 -14.39 -4.72 13.62
C GLN A 164 -14.08 -4.89 15.11
N LEU A 165 -13.20 -4.05 15.68
CA LEU A 165 -12.71 -4.24 17.05
C LEU A 165 -13.80 -4.26 18.13
N PRO A 166 -14.80 -3.34 18.12
CA PRO A 166 -15.84 -3.35 19.15
C PRO A 166 -16.61 -4.67 19.19
N ARG A 167 -16.84 -5.30 18.03
CA ARG A 167 -17.57 -6.57 17.94
C ARG A 167 -16.78 -7.72 18.55
N VAL A 168 -15.46 -7.74 18.39
CA VAL A 168 -14.64 -8.83 18.93
C VAL A 168 -14.51 -8.73 20.46
N VAL A 169 -14.47 -7.51 20.99
CA VAL A 169 -14.47 -7.28 22.45
C VAL A 169 -15.82 -7.64 23.07
N LEU A 170 -16.93 -7.42 22.34
CA LEU A 170 -18.29 -7.62 22.86
C LEU A 170 -18.87 -9.02 22.58
N ASP A 171 -18.57 -9.62 21.43
CA ASP A 171 -19.12 -10.92 20.99
C ASP A 171 -18.02 -12.00 20.94
N ALA A 172 -18.17 -13.05 21.75
CA ALA A 172 -17.20 -14.15 21.86
C ALA A 172 -17.35 -15.27 20.81
N LYS A 173 -18.10 -15.07 19.72
CA LYS A 173 -18.31 -16.13 18.71
C LYS A 173 -17.14 -16.18 17.71
N PRO A 174 -16.46 -17.33 17.57
CA PRO A 174 -15.36 -17.46 16.62
C PRO A 174 -15.87 -17.28 15.19
N SER A 175 -15.06 -16.60 14.38
CA SER A 175 -15.28 -16.40 12.94
C SER A 175 -14.28 -17.25 12.14
N SER A 176 -14.38 -17.27 10.81
CA SER A 176 -13.42 -17.97 9.95
C SER A 176 -11.96 -17.57 10.22
N ASP A 177 -11.01 -18.48 10.00
CA ASP A 177 -9.58 -18.29 10.29
C ASP A 177 -9.00 -17.01 9.67
N LEU A 178 -9.43 -16.66 8.45
CA LEU A 178 -8.98 -15.44 7.77
C LEU A 178 -9.40 -14.17 8.53
N ASN A 179 -10.63 -14.14 9.07
CA ASN A 179 -11.11 -13.01 9.88
C ASN A 179 -10.31 -12.87 11.19
N VAL A 180 -9.89 -13.99 11.78
CA VAL A 180 -9.01 -14.00 12.96
C VAL A 180 -7.65 -13.39 12.61
N MET A 181 -7.05 -13.76 11.48
CA MET A 181 -5.75 -13.22 11.05
C MET A 181 -5.82 -11.73 10.66
N HIS A 182 -6.92 -11.29 10.04
CA HIS A 182 -7.17 -9.87 9.79
C HIS A 182 -7.19 -9.06 11.09
N LEU A 183 -7.91 -9.55 12.10
CA LEU A 183 -8.01 -8.87 13.39
C LEU A 183 -6.67 -8.85 14.13
N LEU A 184 -5.97 -9.98 14.17
CA LEU A 184 -4.64 -10.09 14.75
C LEU A 184 -3.71 -9.05 14.14
N LEU A 185 -3.69 -8.94 12.82
CA LEU A 185 -2.87 -7.97 12.12
C LEU A 185 -3.31 -6.52 12.43
N GLN A 186 -4.61 -6.25 12.49
CA GLN A 186 -5.13 -4.93 12.86
C GLN A 186 -4.66 -4.49 14.25
N VAL A 187 -4.77 -5.37 15.26
CA VAL A 187 -4.35 -5.08 16.63
C VAL A 187 -2.86 -4.73 16.69
N ILE A 188 -2.01 -5.52 16.01
CA ILE A 188 -0.57 -5.29 15.98
C ILE A 188 -0.23 -3.97 15.29
N LEU A 189 -0.78 -3.73 14.10
CA LEU A 189 -0.51 -2.51 13.32
C LEU A 189 -1.07 -1.25 14.00
N LEU A 190 -2.19 -1.34 14.71
CA LEU A 190 -2.70 -0.24 15.54
C LEU A 190 -1.78 0.05 16.72
N GLY A 191 -1.23 -0.97 17.38
CA GLY A 191 -0.23 -0.77 18.43
C GLY A 191 1.00 -0.02 17.90
N ILE A 192 1.49 -0.39 16.72
CA ILE A 192 2.57 0.35 16.04
C ILE A 192 2.12 1.78 15.73
N GLY A 193 0.90 1.97 15.21
CA GLY A 193 0.33 3.30 14.98
C GLY A 193 0.28 4.17 16.24
N VAL A 194 -0.03 3.58 17.40
CA VAL A 194 -0.01 4.26 18.71
C VAL A 194 1.41 4.66 19.08
N ILE A 195 2.41 3.78 18.93
CA ILE A 195 3.82 4.11 19.19
C ILE A 195 4.25 5.32 18.33
N LEU A 196 3.96 5.27 17.03
CA LEU A 196 4.31 6.34 16.09
C LEU A 196 3.60 7.66 16.43
N ALA A 197 2.31 7.61 16.74
CA ALA A 197 1.53 8.78 17.12
C ALA A 197 2.04 9.40 18.42
N LEU A 198 2.34 8.59 19.43
CA LEU A 198 2.87 9.06 20.71
C LEU A 198 4.27 9.66 20.54
N CYS A 199 5.17 9.01 19.79
CA CYS A 199 6.49 9.57 19.47
C CYS A 199 6.39 10.89 18.71
N HIS A 200 5.38 11.02 17.85
CA HIS A 200 5.11 12.27 17.16
C HIS A 200 4.67 13.37 18.13
N LEU A 201 3.65 13.09 18.96
CA LEU A 201 3.02 14.05 19.86
C LEU A 201 3.90 14.45 21.05
N VAL A 202 4.73 13.54 21.55
CA VAL A 202 5.53 13.71 22.76
C VAL A 202 7.01 13.48 22.45
N PRO A 203 7.81 14.55 22.23
CA PRO A 203 9.22 14.43 21.86
C PRO A 203 10.08 13.65 22.86
N PHE A 204 9.73 13.68 24.15
CA PHE A 204 10.41 12.92 25.21
C PHE A 204 10.42 11.41 24.94
N LEU A 205 9.39 10.86 24.29
CA LEU A 205 9.30 9.43 23.98
C LEU A 205 10.31 8.97 22.91
N ARG A 206 11.01 9.92 22.26
CA ARG A 206 12.04 9.62 21.24
C ARG A 206 13.39 9.28 21.85
N HIS A 207 13.60 9.53 23.14
CA HIS A 207 14.83 9.12 23.83
C HIS A 207 14.93 7.59 23.87
N SER A 208 16.11 7.03 23.59
CA SER A 208 16.24 5.60 23.29
C SER A 208 15.69 4.67 24.37
N VAL A 209 16.02 4.92 25.64
CA VAL A 209 15.51 4.11 26.76
C VAL A 209 13.98 4.19 26.86
N VAL A 210 13.42 5.39 26.74
CA VAL A 210 11.98 5.62 26.83
C VAL A 210 11.25 5.00 25.64
N PHE A 211 11.84 5.08 24.44
CA PHE A 211 11.31 4.45 23.23
C PHE A 211 11.26 2.92 23.36
N TYR A 212 12.32 2.29 23.87
CA TYR A 212 12.34 0.85 24.12
C TYR A 212 11.30 0.45 25.17
N LEU A 213 11.15 1.23 26.25
CA LEU A 213 10.11 1.00 27.26
C LEU A 213 8.71 1.11 26.66
N LEU A 214 8.42 2.19 25.92
CA LEU A 214 7.15 2.39 25.22
C LEU A 214 6.84 1.23 24.28
N THR A 215 7.82 0.85 23.46
CA THR A 215 7.68 -0.25 22.51
C THR A 215 7.38 -1.56 23.24
N THR A 216 8.06 -1.83 24.34
CA THR A 216 7.85 -3.05 25.14
C THR A 216 6.47 -3.07 25.80
N VAL A 217 6.02 -1.96 26.38
CA VAL A 217 4.70 -1.85 27.00
C VAL A 217 3.59 -2.07 25.97
N ILE A 218 3.68 -1.38 24.83
CA ILE A 218 2.65 -1.50 23.78
C ILE A 218 2.71 -2.89 23.12
N ALA A 219 3.89 -3.45 22.85
CA ALA A 219 4.03 -4.79 22.29
C ALA A 219 3.50 -5.87 23.23
N THR A 220 3.71 -5.73 24.55
CA THR A 220 3.12 -6.63 25.55
C THR A 220 1.60 -6.49 25.57
N GLY A 221 1.09 -5.25 25.54
CA GLY A 221 -0.34 -4.97 25.46
C GLY A 221 -1.01 -5.58 24.23
N THR A 222 -0.40 -5.45 23.05
CA THR A 222 -0.94 -6.07 21.82
C THR A 222 -0.85 -7.59 21.83
N ALA A 223 0.25 -8.15 22.36
CA ALA A 223 0.43 -9.59 22.52
C ALA A 223 -0.61 -10.22 23.46
N MET A 224 -1.01 -9.49 24.51
CA MET A 224 -1.99 -9.93 25.50
C MET A 224 -3.44 -9.56 25.15
N PHE A 225 -3.66 -8.75 24.10
CA PHE A 225 -5.00 -8.34 23.69
C PHE A 225 -5.86 -9.59 23.39
N PRO A 226 -7.08 -9.70 23.94
CA PRO A 226 -7.90 -10.88 23.76
C PRO A 226 -8.57 -10.87 22.37
N ILE A 227 -8.33 -11.94 21.61
CA ILE A 227 -9.03 -12.24 20.37
C ILE A 227 -9.87 -13.50 20.62
N PHE A 228 -11.19 -13.33 20.64
CA PHE A 228 -12.14 -14.42 20.96
C PHE A 228 -11.79 -15.17 22.26
N GLY A 229 -11.36 -14.42 23.29
CA GLY A 229 -11.03 -14.96 24.61
C GLY A 229 -9.62 -15.57 24.74
N GLN A 230 -8.80 -15.58 23.68
CA GLN A 230 -7.40 -16.02 23.75
C GLN A 230 -6.44 -14.85 23.51
N PRO A 231 -5.29 -14.78 24.21
CA PRO A 231 -4.27 -13.77 23.92
C PRO A 231 -3.80 -13.83 22.47
N THR A 232 -3.63 -12.67 21.82
CA THR A 232 -3.13 -12.54 20.43
C THR A 232 -1.91 -13.42 20.16
N VAL A 233 -0.94 -13.43 21.10
CA VAL A 233 0.29 -14.23 20.96
C VAL A 233 0.02 -15.73 20.92
N GLN A 234 -0.95 -16.22 21.70
CA GLN A 234 -1.32 -17.62 21.71
C GLN A 234 -2.01 -18.02 20.40
N VAL A 235 -2.87 -17.15 19.88
CA VAL A 235 -3.52 -17.32 18.57
C VAL A 235 -2.46 -17.41 17.46
N LEU A 236 -1.45 -16.53 17.50
CA LEU A 236 -0.34 -16.54 16.55
C LEU A 236 0.46 -17.85 16.59
N PHE A 237 0.86 -18.30 17.79
CA PHE A 237 1.62 -19.54 17.93
C PHE A 237 0.84 -20.77 17.49
N LYS A 238 -0.44 -20.85 17.86
CA LYS A 238 -1.33 -21.94 17.40
C LYS A 238 -1.44 -21.95 15.89
N PHE A 239 -1.60 -20.78 15.27
CA PHE A 239 -1.62 -20.66 13.81
C PHE A 239 -0.29 -21.12 13.21
N ILE A 240 0.86 -20.66 13.68
CA ILE A 240 2.15 -21.04 13.08
C ILE A 240 2.39 -22.55 13.16
N LEU A 241 2.09 -23.17 14.29
CA LEU A 241 2.44 -24.57 14.57
C LEU A 241 1.39 -25.60 14.10
N SER A 242 0.22 -25.17 13.61
CA SER A 242 -0.88 -26.10 13.29
C SER A 242 -0.67 -26.93 12.02
N ASP A 243 0.23 -26.52 11.12
CA ASP A 243 0.30 -27.00 9.75
C ASP A 243 1.77 -27.21 9.30
N THR A 244 2.09 -28.40 8.82
CA THR A 244 3.44 -28.76 8.38
C THR A 244 3.87 -28.04 7.11
N ASP A 245 2.94 -27.83 6.17
CA ASP A 245 3.24 -27.11 4.92
C ASP A 245 3.54 -25.64 5.21
N ARG A 246 2.84 -25.08 6.19
CA ARG A 246 3.10 -23.74 6.72
C ARG A 246 4.51 -23.63 7.28
N MET A 247 4.96 -24.62 8.04
CA MET A 247 6.31 -24.65 8.59
C MET A 247 7.38 -24.73 7.49
N LEU A 248 7.12 -25.47 6.40
CA LEU A 248 8.02 -25.51 5.24
C LEU A 248 8.13 -24.14 4.55
N VAL A 249 7.00 -23.45 4.33
CA VAL A 249 7.00 -22.08 3.76
C VAL A 249 7.71 -21.10 4.68
N ILE A 250 7.54 -21.23 6.00
CA ILE A 250 8.29 -20.41 6.98
C ILE A 250 9.80 -20.70 6.87
N ALA A 251 10.22 -21.96 6.74
CA ALA A 251 11.63 -22.31 6.56
C ALA A 251 12.22 -21.71 5.27
N LEU A 252 11.45 -21.71 4.18
CA LEU A 252 11.80 -21.02 2.94
C LEU A 252 11.97 -19.51 3.18
N TYR A 253 11.03 -18.86 3.85
CA TYR A 253 11.11 -17.42 4.14
C TYR A 253 12.31 -17.08 5.02
N MET A 254 12.62 -17.90 6.03
CA MET A 254 13.81 -17.72 6.86
C MET A 254 15.09 -17.85 6.04
N THR A 255 15.14 -18.81 5.11
CA THR A 255 16.28 -18.98 4.19
C THR A 255 16.45 -17.74 3.29
N LEU A 256 15.36 -17.25 2.69
CA LEU A 256 15.39 -16.03 1.87
C LEU A 256 15.79 -14.79 2.68
N LEU A 257 15.36 -14.69 3.95
CA LEU A 257 15.76 -13.61 4.85
C LEU A 257 17.26 -13.64 5.14
N ILE A 258 17.84 -14.82 5.38
CA ILE A 258 19.29 -14.98 5.57
C ILE A 258 20.04 -14.57 4.30
N VAL A 259 19.63 -15.05 3.13
CA VAL A 259 20.23 -14.66 1.84
C VAL A 259 20.18 -13.15 1.62
N THR A 260 19.02 -12.53 1.91
CA THR A 260 18.84 -11.07 1.80
C THR A 260 19.75 -10.32 2.77
N SER A 261 19.87 -10.81 4.01
CA SER A 261 20.72 -10.19 5.04
C SER A 261 22.19 -10.25 4.64
N VAL A 262 22.66 -11.40 4.14
CA VAL A 262 24.02 -11.56 3.62
C VAL A 262 24.28 -10.61 2.44
N PHE A 263 23.33 -10.51 1.51
CA PHE A 263 23.42 -9.58 0.38
C PHE A 263 23.50 -8.10 0.83
N VAL A 264 22.68 -7.69 1.80
CA VAL A 264 22.69 -6.34 2.35
C VAL A 264 24.02 -6.06 3.06
N VAL A 265 24.51 -6.97 3.89
CA VAL A 265 25.81 -6.83 4.56
C VAL A 265 26.95 -6.75 3.55
N TRP A 266 26.92 -7.60 2.52
CA TRP A 266 27.89 -7.54 1.43
C TRP A 266 27.89 -6.18 0.73
N GLN A 267 26.71 -5.62 0.43
CA GLN A 267 26.59 -4.30 -0.19
C GLN A 267 27.11 -3.18 0.73
N ILE A 268 26.76 -3.24 2.03
CA ILE A 268 27.24 -2.27 3.03
C ILE A 268 28.76 -2.30 3.12
N ASN A 269 29.37 -3.49 3.14
CA ASN A 269 30.83 -3.64 3.21
C ASN A 269 31.55 -3.07 1.99
N ARG A 270 30.89 -3.00 0.83
CA ARG A 270 31.44 -2.34 -0.36
C ARG A 270 31.43 -0.81 -0.27
N GLN A 271 30.63 -0.22 0.62
CA GLN A 271 30.45 1.23 0.78
C GLN A 271 30.09 1.98 -0.52
N ILE A 272 29.46 1.27 -1.47
CA ILE A 272 29.02 1.82 -2.76
C ILE A 272 27.50 1.82 -2.79
N SER A 273 26.89 2.89 -3.33
CA SER A 273 25.45 2.92 -3.56
C SER A 273 25.01 1.87 -4.59
N ALA A 274 23.91 1.20 -4.29
CA ALA A 274 23.34 0.22 -5.20
C ALA A 274 22.84 0.90 -6.48
N ASN A 275 23.27 0.38 -7.63
CA ASN A 275 22.71 0.82 -8.91
C ASN A 275 21.29 0.26 -9.10
N THR A 276 20.59 0.72 -10.14
CA THR A 276 19.22 0.31 -10.44
C THR A 276 19.04 -1.20 -10.51
N THR A 277 20.01 -1.91 -11.12
CA THR A 277 19.99 -3.36 -11.30
C THR A 277 20.17 -4.10 -9.98
N THR A 278 21.12 -3.66 -9.14
CA THR A 278 21.36 -4.21 -7.80
C THR A 278 20.13 -4.07 -6.90
N ARG A 279 19.39 -2.96 -7.01
CA ARG A 279 18.14 -2.77 -6.26
C ARG A 279 17.05 -3.76 -6.67
N LYS A 280 17.05 -4.28 -7.90
CA LYS A 280 16.06 -5.28 -8.36
C LYS A 280 16.24 -6.67 -7.73
N MET A 281 17.33 -6.92 -7.00
CA MET A 281 17.45 -8.16 -6.22
C MET A 281 16.33 -8.29 -5.19
N PHE A 282 15.89 -7.19 -4.56
CA PHE A 282 14.75 -7.23 -3.64
C PHE A 282 13.44 -7.56 -4.37
N HIS A 283 13.24 -7.05 -5.58
CA HIS A 283 12.07 -7.40 -6.41
C HIS A 283 12.04 -8.89 -6.74
N ILE A 284 13.18 -9.49 -7.07
CA ILE A 284 13.29 -10.94 -7.31
C ILE A 284 12.98 -11.72 -6.03
N ILE A 285 13.53 -11.31 -4.88
CA ILE A 285 13.20 -11.93 -3.58
C ILE A 285 11.69 -11.86 -3.30
N MET A 286 11.05 -10.73 -3.59
CA MET A 286 9.61 -10.58 -3.44
C MET A 286 8.82 -11.54 -4.34
N VAL A 287 9.26 -11.78 -5.58
CA VAL A 287 8.66 -12.81 -6.45
C VAL A 287 8.78 -14.20 -5.82
N LEU A 288 9.96 -14.54 -5.27
CA LEU A 288 10.22 -15.83 -4.61
C LEU A 288 9.44 -16.03 -3.30
N VAL A 289 9.07 -14.94 -2.61
CA VAL A 289 8.21 -14.99 -1.42
C VAL A 289 6.73 -15.12 -1.83
N TYR A 290 6.27 -14.25 -2.74
CA TYR A 290 4.84 -14.11 -3.01
C TYR A 290 4.27 -15.21 -3.89
N LEU A 291 5.01 -15.71 -4.90
CA LEU A 291 4.51 -16.79 -5.75
C LEU A 291 4.14 -18.07 -4.95
N PRO A 292 5.07 -18.67 -4.17
CA PRO A 292 4.73 -19.83 -3.37
C PRO A 292 3.76 -19.46 -2.24
N GLY A 293 3.89 -18.28 -1.65
CA GLY A 293 3.00 -17.84 -0.57
C GLY A 293 1.53 -17.73 -1.00
N LEU A 294 1.24 -17.10 -2.14
CA LEU A 294 -0.14 -16.93 -2.63
C LEU A 294 -0.79 -18.27 -2.99
N TRP A 295 -0.03 -19.20 -3.55
CA TRP A 295 -0.57 -20.48 -3.98
C TRP A 295 -0.67 -21.50 -2.84
N SER A 296 0.35 -21.63 -1.99
CA SER A 296 0.38 -22.67 -0.95
C SER A 296 -0.14 -22.23 0.40
N GLN A 297 0.13 -21.00 0.83
CA GLN A 297 -0.10 -20.53 2.21
C GLN A 297 -0.52 -19.05 2.22
N CYS A 298 -1.60 -18.70 1.51
CA CYS A 298 -2.04 -17.32 1.32
C CYS A 298 -2.28 -16.59 2.66
N THR A 299 -2.92 -17.26 3.62
CA THR A 299 -3.20 -16.69 4.95
C THR A 299 -1.92 -16.38 5.72
N LEU A 300 -0.88 -17.23 5.62
CA LEU A 300 0.44 -16.96 6.19
C LEU A 300 1.09 -15.76 5.51
N LEU A 301 1.04 -15.69 4.17
CA LEU A 301 1.61 -14.56 3.42
C LEU A 301 0.92 -13.24 3.78
N PHE A 302 -0.41 -13.24 3.90
CA PHE A 302 -1.20 -12.08 4.35
C PHE A 302 -0.73 -11.57 5.71
N LEU A 303 -0.60 -12.49 6.67
CA LEU A 303 -0.13 -12.18 8.01
C LEU A 303 1.32 -11.66 7.98
N ALA A 304 2.22 -12.40 7.34
CA ALA A 304 3.65 -12.09 7.28
C ALA A 304 3.91 -10.74 6.59
N SER A 305 3.17 -10.41 5.53
CA SER A 305 3.35 -9.13 4.83
C SER A 305 2.92 -7.94 5.68
N GLY A 306 1.83 -8.07 6.43
CA GLY A 306 1.41 -7.05 7.38
C GLY A 306 2.37 -6.89 8.56
N LEU A 307 2.89 -7.99 9.11
CA LEU A 307 3.92 -7.94 10.17
C LEU A 307 5.21 -7.28 9.66
N MET A 308 5.61 -7.59 8.42
CA MET A 308 6.78 -6.98 7.79
C MET A 308 6.56 -5.48 7.54
N LEU A 309 5.34 -5.04 7.21
CA LEU A 309 5.01 -3.62 7.13
C LEU A 309 5.23 -2.94 8.49
N GLY A 310 4.73 -3.55 9.55
CA GLY A 310 4.95 -3.07 10.92
C GLY A 310 6.43 -2.96 11.27
N LEU A 311 7.22 -3.99 10.93
CA LEU A 311 8.67 -3.98 11.15
C LEU A 311 9.36 -2.85 10.38
N LEU A 312 9.08 -2.70 9.08
CA LEU A 312 9.68 -1.63 8.26
C LEU A 312 9.33 -0.24 8.79
N LEU A 313 8.08 -0.02 9.22
CA LEU A 313 7.67 1.24 9.84
C LEU A 313 8.40 1.51 11.15
N MET A 314 8.60 0.50 11.99
CA MET A 314 9.34 0.62 13.25
C MET A 314 10.85 0.85 13.03
N LEU A 315 11.46 0.16 12.07
CA LEU A 315 12.87 0.37 11.71
C LEU A 315 13.10 1.77 11.15
N GLU A 316 12.17 2.25 10.32
CA GLU A 316 12.24 3.58 9.76
C GLU A 316 12.01 4.66 10.82
N ALA A 317 11.06 4.46 11.74
CA ALA A 317 10.87 5.33 12.89
C ALA A 317 12.12 5.36 13.78
N ALA A 318 12.72 4.20 14.05
CA ALA A 318 13.98 4.08 14.79
C ALA A 318 15.12 4.84 14.11
N ARG A 319 15.22 4.81 12.78
CA ARG A 319 16.20 5.58 12.01
C ARG A 319 15.94 7.08 12.13
N ILE A 320 14.70 7.53 11.97
CA ILE A 320 14.30 8.94 12.05
C ILE A 320 14.59 9.54 13.43
N ILE A 321 14.33 8.80 14.51
CA ILE A 321 14.63 9.25 15.88
C ILE A 321 16.09 9.01 16.31
N GLN A 322 16.93 8.46 15.43
CA GLN A 322 18.33 8.14 15.69
C GLN A 322 18.51 7.20 16.90
N LEU A 323 17.72 6.13 16.94
CA LEU A 323 17.66 5.17 18.05
C LEU A 323 19.00 4.43 18.23
N LYS A 324 19.69 4.62 19.37
CA LYS A 324 20.92 3.89 19.71
C LYS A 324 20.59 2.52 20.31
N PRO A 325 21.36 1.45 20.01
CA PRO A 325 22.55 1.40 19.14
C PRO A 325 22.25 1.11 17.67
N LEU A 326 20.97 1.03 17.26
CA LEU A 326 20.57 0.56 15.93
C LEU A 326 20.88 1.57 14.80
N TYR A 327 20.84 2.86 15.11
CA TYR A 327 20.91 3.95 14.13
C TYR A 327 22.08 3.86 13.12
N PRO A 328 23.35 3.65 13.53
CA PRO A 328 24.46 3.64 12.58
C PRO A 328 24.33 2.57 11.49
N SER A 329 23.87 1.37 11.88
CA SER A 329 23.69 0.25 10.96
C SER A 329 22.48 0.48 10.05
N LEU A 330 21.36 0.96 10.62
CA LEU A 330 20.15 1.26 9.85
C LEU A 330 20.36 2.39 8.83
N ASP A 331 21.00 3.47 9.25
CA ASP A 331 21.24 4.62 8.37
C ASP A 331 22.21 4.26 7.23
N MET A 332 23.27 3.48 7.53
CA MET A 332 24.17 2.98 6.50
C MET A 332 23.47 2.04 5.51
N ALA A 333 22.66 1.09 6.02
CA ALA A 333 21.91 0.16 5.19
C ALA A 333 20.97 0.91 4.25
N VAL A 334 20.18 1.86 4.77
CA VAL A 334 19.24 2.66 3.96
C VAL A 334 19.99 3.48 2.92
N ARG A 335 21.05 4.21 3.30
CA ARG A 335 21.85 5.03 2.36
C ARG A 335 22.43 4.24 1.19
N CYS A 336 22.74 2.95 1.38
CA CYS A 336 23.24 2.10 0.30
C CYS A 336 22.17 1.80 -0.76
N PHE A 337 20.88 1.92 -0.44
CA PHE A 337 19.77 1.48 -1.30
C PHE A 337 18.75 2.56 -1.68
N ILE A 338 18.78 3.75 -1.07
CA ILE A 338 17.89 4.86 -1.46
C ILE A 338 18.06 5.24 -2.93
N ASP A 339 16.99 5.79 -3.50
CA ASP A 339 16.96 6.31 -4.87
C ASP A 339 16.43 7.76 -4.95
N GLU A 340 16.28 8.28 -6.16
CA GLU A 340 15.79 9.64 -6.39
C GLU A 340 14.35 9.89 -5.89
N LYS A 341 13.58 8.85 -5.58
CA LYS A 341 12.22 8.94 -5.03
C LYS A 341 12.26 9.12 -3.50
N ASP A 342 13.33 8.70 -2.84
CA ASP A 342 13.56 8.88 -1.41
C ASP A 342 14.23 10.23 -1.09
N ALA A 343 13.68 11.32 -1.61
CA ALA A 343 14.25 12.67 -1.50
C ALA A 343 13.98 13.37 -0.15
N GLY A 344 13.04 12.85 0.62
CA GLY A 344 12.64 13.38 1.93
C GLY A 344 13.32 12.67 3.11
N PRO A 345 12.91 12.96 4.35
CA PRO A 345 13.47 12.33 5.54
C PRO A 345 13.10 10.85 5.67
N VAL A 346 12.05 10.41 4.97
CA VAL A 346 11.53 9.03 5.03
C VAL A 346 11.95 8.24 3.79
N ALA A 347 12.49 7.04 4.00
CA ALA A 347 12.81 6.07 2.96
C ALA A 347 11.56 5.21 2.64
N LEU A 348 10.85 5.59 1.59
CA LEU A 348 9.56 4.99 1.21
C LEU A 348 9.73 3.83 0.24
N THR A 349 10.79 3.79 -0.58
CA THR A 349 10.96 2.77 -1.62
C THR A 349 10.91 1.32 -1.08
N PRO A 350 11.58 0.95 0.03
CA PRO A 350 11.48 -0.39 0.59
C PRO A 350 10.08 -0.71 1.12
N ILE A 351 9.42 0.26 1.75
CA ILE A 351 8.05 0.13 2.25
C ILE A 351 7.09 -0.09 1.07
N TYR A 352 7.22 0.72 0.02
CA TYR A 352 6.36 0.61 -1.16
C TYR A 352 6.60 -0.65 -1.97
N LEU A 353 7.80 -1.23 -1.97
CA LEU A 353 8.02 -2.53 -2.60
C LEU A 353 7.15 -3.62 -1.93
N LEU A 354 7.14 -3.65 -0.59
CA LEU A 354 6.28 -4.56 0.17
C LEU A 354 4.79 -4.25 -0.04
N VAL A 355 4.40 -2.99 0.15
CA VAL A 355 3.02 -2.54 0.00
C VAL A 355 2.52 -2.85 -1.41
N GLY A 356 3.30 -2.55 -2.45
CA GLY A 356 2.96 -2.82 -3.84
C GLY A 356 2.65 -4.29 -4.13
N CYS A 357 3.48 -5.20 -3.62
CA CYS A 357 3.24 -6.64 -3.75
C CYS A 357 2.03 -7.11 -2.92
N SER A 358 1.79 -6.49 -1.76
CA SER A 358 0.71 -6.86 -0.84
C SER A 358 -0.67 -6.28 -1.17
N LEU A 359 -0.73 -5.10 -1.78
CA LEU A 359 -1.96 -4.34 -1.98
C LEU A 359 -3.09 -5.14 -2.64
N PRO A 360 -2.84 -5.93 -3.71
CA PRO A 360 -3.86 -6.79 -4.30
C PRO A 360 -4.54 -7.70 -3.27
N MET A 361 -3.75 -8.28 -2.37
CA MET A 361 -4.22 -9.19 -1.33
C MET A 361 -4.92 -8.43 -0.19
N TRP A 362 -4.41 -7.26 0.21
CA TRP A 362 -5.03 -6.43 1.25
C TRP A 362 -6.34 -5.77 0.81
N LEU A 363 -6.50 -5.50 -0.49
CA LEU A 363 -7.69 -4.87 -1.06
C LEU A 363 -8.75 -5.88 -1.51
N HIS A 364 -8.38 -7.15 -1.76
CA HIS A 364 -9.35 -8.16 -2.11
C HIS A 364 -10.25 -8.50 -0.89
N PRO A 365 -11.57 -8.67 -1.05
CA PRO A 365 -12.48 -8.93 0.08
C PRO A 365 -12.24 -10.28 0.76
N MET A 366 -11.83 -11.29 -0.02
CA MET A 366 -11.58 -12.66 0.44
C MET A 366 -10.37 -13.23 -0.31
N PRO A 367 -9.13 -12.75 -0.02
CA PRO A 367 -7.94 -13.09 -0.82
C PRO A 367 -7.57 -14.58 -0.77
N CYS A 368 -7.88 -15.27 0.33
CA CYS A 368 -7.40 -16.63 0.58
C CYS A 368 -8.51 -17.69 0.57
N ASP A 369 -9.70 -17.37 0.07
CA ASP A 369 -10.77 -18.35 -0.17
C ASP A 369 -10.52 -19.00 -1.55
N LEU A 370 -9.86 -20.17 -1.53
CA LEU A 370 -9.41 -20.92 -2.72
C LEU A 370 -10.44 -22.00 -3.13
N THR A 371 -11.73 -21.80 -2.90
CA THR A 371 -12.78 -22.63 -3.53
C THR A 371 -12.79 -22.43 -5.06
N ASP A 372 -13.43 -23.33 -5.84
CA ASP A 372 -13.35 -23.58 -7.31
C ASP A 372 -13.12 -22.38 -8.29
N SER A 373 -13.30 -21.14 -7.85
CA SER A 373 -12.87 -19.87 -8.46
C SER A 373 -11.36 -19.57 -8.37
N ALA A 374 -10.56 -20.38 -7.68
CA ALA A 374 -9.17 -20.11 -7.27
C ALA A 374 -8.26 -19.56 -8.40
N GLY A 375 -8.36 -20.12 -9.61
CA GLY A 375 -7.53 -19.70 -10.75
C GLY A 375 -7.84 -18.29 -11.29
N LEU A 376 -9.03 -17.75 -11.03
CA LEU A 376 -9.44 -16.40 -11.43
C LEU A 376 -8.87 -15.33 -10.49
N ASN A 377 -9.03 -15.57 -9.18
CA ASN A 377 -8.61 -14.62 -8.16
C ASN A 377 -7.09 -14.56 -8.05
N LEU A 378 -6.39 -15.68 -8.26
CA LEU A 378 -4.94 -15.72 -8.19
C LEU A 378 -4.26 -14.72 -9.13
N LEU A 379 -4.74 -14.56 -10.37
CA LEU A 379 -4.15 -13.59 -11.30
C LEU A 379 -4.33 -12.14 -10.81
N LYS A 380 -5.51 -11.81 -10.28
CA LYS A 380 -5.80 -10.50 -9.67
C LYS A 380 -4.89 -10.26 -8.46
N LEU A 381 -4.72 -11.26 -7.59
CA LEU A 381 -3.83 -11.20 -6.41
C LEU A 381 -2.34 -11.09 -6.78
N LEU A 382 -1.95 -11.62 -7.94
CA LEU A 382 -0.59 -11.50 -8.48
C LEU A 382 -0.28 -10.15 -9.12
N ALA A 383 -1.23 -9.19 -9.16
CA ALA A 383 -1.02 -7.90 -9.82
C ALA A 383 0.25 -7.18 -9.38
N GLY A 384 0.61 -7.23 -8.09
CA GLY A 384 1.83 -6.63 -7.55
C GLY A 384 3.10 -7.38 -7.98
N VAL A 385 3.06 -8.71 -7.96
CA VAL A 385 4.18 -9.57 -8.41
C VAL A 385 4.42 -9.40 -9.92
N LEU A 386 3.35 -9.39 -10.72
CA LEU A 386 3.42 -9.18 -12.17
C LEU A 386 3.98 -7.80 -12.49
N SER A 387 3.40 -6.75 -11.91
CA SER A 387 3.78 -5.38 -12.25
C SER A 387 5.16 -5.00 -11.75
N VAL A 388 5.41 -5.17 -10.45
CA VAL A 388 6.63 -4.68 -9.80
C VAL A 388 7.70 -5.77 -9.83
N GLY A 389 7.36 -6.98 -9.39
CA GLY A 389 8.31 -8.10 -9.33
C GLY A 389 8.90 -8.45 -10.70
N ILE A 390 8.05 -8.64 -11.72
CA ILE A 390 8.47 -9.00 -13.08
C ILE A 390 8.60 -7.79 -13.99
N GLY A 391 7.54 -7.00 -14.15
CA GLY A 391 7.46 -5.93 -15.14
C GLY A 391 8.51 -4.83 -14.95
N ASP A 392 8.53 -4.21 -13.78
CA ASP A 392 9.49 -3.15 -13.43
C ASP A 392 10.94 -3.68 -13.40
N THR A 393 11.17 -4.90 -12.92
CA THR A 393 12.48 -5.57 -13.00
C THR A 393 12.95 -5.71 -14.45
N MET A 394 12.13 -6.29 -15.32
CA MET A 394 12.48 -6.49 -16.73
C MET A 394 12.66 -5.15 -17.47
N ALA A 395 11.80 -4.16 -17.21
CA ALA A 395 11.95 -2.83 -17.78
C ALA A 395 13.26 -2.16 -17.38
N SER A 396 13.62 -2.25 -16.11
CA SER A 396 14.82 -1.61 -15.58
C SER A 396 16.10 -2.32 -16.03
N VAL A 397 16.15 -3.65 -15.95
CA VAL A 397 17.34 -4.45 -16.32
C VAL A 397 17.59 -4.39 -17.83
N CYS A 398 16.58 -4.71 -18.65
CA CYS A 398 16.74 -4.67 -20.10
C CYS A 398 16.90 -3.23 -20.61
N GLY A 399 16.20 -2.27 -20.01
CA GLY A 399 16.36 -0.85 -20.36
C GLY A 399 17.75 -0.30 -20.04
N TYR A 400 18.42 -0.83 -19.01
CA TYR A 400 19.80 -0.51 -18.69
C TYR A 400 20.78 -1.18 -19.67
N LEU A 401 20.58 -2.46 -19.99
CA LEU A 401 21.52 -3.24 -20.82
C LEU A 401 21.45 -2.93 -22.32
N ILE A 402 20.24 -2.77 -22.87
CA ILE A 402 20.00 -2.68 -24.32
C ILE A 402 19.13 -1.48 -24.72
N GLY A 403 18.71 -0.64 -23.77
CA GLY A 403 17.73 0.43 -24.01
C GLY A 403 18.32 1.65 -24.75
N LYS A 404 18.19 1.65 -26.08
CA LYS A 404 18.67 2.72 -26.97
C LYS A 404 17.62 3.80 -27.19
N HIS A 405 16.36 3.41 -27.41
CA HIS A 405 15.30 4.36 -27.76
C HIS A 405 14.56 4.82 -26.52
N LYS A 406 14.60 6.11 -26.21
CA LYS A 406 13.94 6.68 -25.02
C LYS A 406 12.53 7.18 -25.33
N TRP A 407 11.61 6.98 -24.39
CA TRP A 407 10.29 7.57 -24.47
C TRP A 407 10.38 9.11 -24.33
N PRO A 408 9.66 9.88 -25.16
CA PRO A 408 9.72 11.33 -25.12
C PRO A 408 9.41 11.88 -23.72
N GLY A 409 10.33 12.70 -23.19
CA GLY A 409 10.19 13.35 -21.88
C GLY A 409 10.53 12.46 -20.68
N THR A 410 11.12 11.27 -20.88
CA THR A 410 11.49 10.36 -19.79
C THR A 410 12.88 9.74 -20.03
N SER A 411 13.48 9.18 -18.98
CA SER A 411 14.72 8.39 -19.08
C SER A 411 14.48 6.92 -19.43
N LYS A 412 13.21 6.49 -19.52
CA LYS A 412 12.80 5.10 -19.73
C LYS A 412 12.90 4.74 -21.21
N SER A 413 13.32 3.50 -21.49
CA SER A 413 13.52 3.00 -22.86
C SER A 413 12.32 2.20 -23.38
N VAL A 414 12.08 2.27 -24.69
CA VAL A 414 11.08 1.45 -25.39
C VAL A 414 11.42 -0.04 -25.27
N GLU A 415 12.69 -0.41 -25.37
CA GLU A 415 13.14 -1.81 -25.22
C GLU A 415 12.84 -2.35 -23.83
N GLY A 416 13.06 -1.54 -22.79
CA GLY A 416 12.65 -1.88 -21.42
C GLY A 416 11.12 -2.06 -21.30
N THR A 417 10.32 -1.17 -21.89
CA THR A 417 8.86 -1.34 -21.91
C THR A 417 8.43 -2.64 -22.58
N LEU A 418 9.04 -2.98 -23.73
CA LEU A 418 8.77 -4.25 -24.43
C LEU A 418 9.19 -5.46 -23.58
N ALA A 419 10.35 -5.39 -22.93
CA ALA A 419 10.82 -6.45 -22.03
C ALA A 419 9.87 -6.67 -20.84
N SER A 420 9.28 -5.60 -20.29
CA SER A 420 8.22 -5.70 -19.27
C SER A 420 6.98 -6.43 -19.79
N VAL A 421 6.50 -6.07 -20.97
CA VAL A 421 5.35 -6.74 -21.60
C VAL A 421 5.63 -8.22 -21.81
N VAL A 422 6.78 -8.56 -22.40
CA VAL A 422 7.18 -9.95 -22.67
C VAL A 422 7.37 -10.73 -21.37
N GLY A 423 8.02 -10.15 -20.36
CA GLY A 423 8.25 -10.82 -19.07
C GLY A 423 6.95 -11.12 -18.34
N GLN A 424 6.06 -10.14 -18.23
CA GLN A 424 4.76 -10.33 -17.59
C GLN A 424 3.89 -11.34 -18.34
N ALA A 425 3.81 -11.24 -19.67
CA ALA A 425 3.06 -12.18 -20.49
C ALA A 425 3.64 -13.60 -20.40
N GLY A 426 4.97 -13.72 -20.36
CA GLY A 426 5.68 -14.99 -20.16
C GLY A 426 5.33 -15.65 -18.83
N LEU A 427 5.28 -14.89 -17.72
CA LEU A 427 4.85 -15.44 -16.43
C LEU A 427 3.38 -15.88 -16.47
N VAL A 428 2.48 -15.06 -17.02
CA VAL A 428 1.06 -15.43 -17.15
C VAL A 428 0.91 -16.71 -17.99
N PHE A 429 1.62 -16.81 -19.10
CA PHE A 429 1.62 -18.00 -19.94
C PHE A 429 2.16 -19.22 -19.19
N LEU A 430 3.26 -19.08 -18.45
CA LEU A 430 3.81 -20.16 -17.63
C LEU A 430 2.81 -20.64 -16.57
N LEU A 431 2.18 -19.72 -15.83
CA LEU A 431 1.17 -20.05 -14.82
C LEU A 431 -0.04 -20.75 -15.45
N TYR A 432 -0.46 -20.35 -16.64
CA TYR A 432 -1.53 -21.01 -17.38
C TYR A 432 -1.13 -22.44 -17.80
N ARG A 433 0.09 -22.62 -18.31
CA ARG A 433 0.62 -23.93 -18.73
C ARG A 433 0.80 -24.90 -17.57
N LEU A 434 1.14 -24.40 -16.39
CA LEU A 434 1.25 -25.18 -15.16
C LEU A 434 -0.10 -25.36 -14.43
N SER A 435 -1.21 -24.90 -15.04
CA SER A 435 -2.56 -25.01 -14.49
C SER A 435 -2.77 -24.28 -13.16
N PHE A 436 -1.95 -23.27 -12.84
CA PHE A 436 -2.18 -22.39 -11.67
C PHE A 436 -3.24 -21.33 -11.90
N ILE A 437 -3.45 -20.94 -13.16
CA ILE A 437 -4.50 -20.01 -13.54
C ILE A 437 -5.34 -20.55 -14.69
N HIS A 438 -6.60 -20.16 -14.74
CA HIS A 438 -7.52 -20.49 -15.82
C HIS A 438 -7.87 -19.24 -16.62
N LEU A 439 -7.50 -19.24 -17.90
CA LEU A 439 -7.75 -18.16 -18.84
C LEU A 439 -8.88 -18.55 -19.81
N ASN A 440 -9.96 -17.79 -19.79
CA ASN A 440 -10.91 -17.73 -20.90
C ASN A 440 -10.56 -16.53 -21.80
N THR A 441 -11.26 -16.36 -22.92
CA THR A 441 -10.97 -15.28 -23.88
C THR A 441 -11.02 -13.89 -23.23
N LEU A 442 -12.01 -13.62 -22.39
CA LEU A 442 -12.16 -12.33 -21.71
C LEU A 442 -11.00 -12.06 -20.74
N ARG A 443 -10.63 -13.05 -19.92
CA ARG A 443 -9.54 -12.95 -18.93
C ARG A 443 -8.17 -12.85 -19.60
N ALA A 444 -7.95 -13.56 -20.70
CA ALA A 444 -6.74 -13.40 -21.49
C ALA A 444 -6.65 -11.98 -22.08
N ALA A 445 -7.77 -11.44 -22.58
CA ALA A 445 -7.83 -10.08 -23.10
C ALA A 445 -7.59 -9.03 -22.00
N THR A 446 -8.20 -9.16 -20.82
CA THR A 446 -7.96 -8.23 -19.70
C THR A 446 -6.57 -8.36 -19.11
N ALA A 447 -5.98 -9.57 -19.07
CA ALA A 447 -4.58 -9.76 -18.70
C ALA A 447 -3.65 -9.04 -19.68
N GLY A 448 -3.86 -9.21 -20.99
CA GLY A 448 -3.11 -8.48 -22.02
C GLY A 448 -3.26 -6.96 -21.87
N ALA A 449 -4.48 -6.47 -21.68
CA ALA A 449 -4.74 -5.04 -21.46
C ALA A 449 -4.06 -4.52 -20.18
N ALA A 450 -4.09 -5.28 -19.09
CA ALA A 450 -3.44 -4.93 -17.82
C ALA A 450 -1.92 -4.83 -17.99
N ILE A 451 -1.30 -5.80 -18.67
CA ILE A 451 0.14 -5.82 -18.93
C ILE A 451 0.57 -4.62 -19.80
N ILE A 452 -0.17 -4.36 -20.89
CA ILE A 452 0.14 -3.24 -21.79
C ILE A 452 -0.03 -1.90 -21.07
N LEU A 453 -1.16 -1.71 -20.37
CA LEU A 453 -1.40 -0.46 -19.65
C LEU A 453 -0.37 -0.25 -18.54
N ASN A 454 -0.04 -1.31 -17.79
CA ASN A 454 1.02 -1.28 -16.78
C ASN A 454 2.34 -0.78 -17.37
N ALA A 455 2.79 -1.38 -18.48
CA ALA A 455 4.04 -1.02 -19.13
C ALA A 455 4.04 0.42 -19.68
N ILE A 456 2.90 0.91 -20.18
CA ILE A 456 2.72 2.30 -20.62
C ILE A 456 2.78 3.26 -19.42
N VAL A 457 2.11 2.93 -18.32
CA VAL A 457 2.13 3.74 -17.09
C VAL A 457 3.54 3.80 -16.54
N GLU A 458 4.27 2.68 -16.48
CA GLU A 458 5.68 2.64 -16.06
C GLU A 458 6.58 3.50 -16.96
N ALA A 459 6.35 3.48 -18.28
CA ALA A 459 7.10 4.29 -19.22
C ALA A 459 6.86 5.80 -19.09
N LYS A 460 5.75 6.23 -18.47
CA LYS A 460 5.29 7.63 -18.48
C LYS A 460 5.19 8.25 -17.09
N THR A 461 5.04 7.46 -16.05
CA THR A 461 4.86 7.94 -14.69
C THR A 461 6.20 8.43 -14.12
N ASN A 462 6.12 9.48 -13.31
CA ASN A 462 7.22 9.92 -12.45
C ASN A 462 6.87 9.77 -10.97
N GLN A 463 5.75 9.10 -10.66
CA GLN A 463 5.36 8.70 -9.32
C GLN A 463 6.15 7.45 -8.91
N VAL A 464 6.06 7.04 -7.65
CA VAL A 464 6.68 5.77 -7.22
C VAL A 464 5.95 4.58 -7.86
N ASP A 465 6.62 3.94 -8.81
CA ASP A 465 6.22 2.70 -9.51
C ASP A 465 5.72 1.61 -8.57
N ASN A 466 6.47 1.32 -7.49
CA ASN A 466 6.11 0.31 -6.50
C ASN A 466 4.72 0.57 -5.86
N LEU A 467 4.27 1.83 -5.78
CA LEU A 467 2.96 2.19 -5.25
C LEU A 467 1.86 2.15 -6.32
N VAL A 468 2.18 2.61 -7.54
CA VAL A 468 1.19 2.90 -8.59
C VAL A 468 0.88 1.70 -9.47
N LEU A 469 1.91 1.00 -9.92
CA LEU A 469 1.78 -0.07 -10.92
C LEU A 469 0.90 -1.23 -10.45
N PRO A 470 1.00 -1.72 -9.20
CA PRO A 470 0.14 -2.79 -8.71
C PRO A 470 -1.34 -2.42 -8.72
N LEU A 471 -1.70 -1.19 -8.32
CA LEU A 471 -3.08 -0.73 -8.28
C LEU A 471 -3.68 -0.65 -9.69
N VAL A 472 -2.93 -0.11 -10.65
CA VAL A 472 -3.38 -0.06 -12.06
C VAL A 472 -3.62 -1.47 -12.60
N THR A 473 -2.65 -2.38 -12.42
CA THR A 473 -2.79 -3.77 -12.86
C THR A 473 -3.96 -4.46 -12.19
N TYR A 474 -4.14 -4.27 -10.88
CA TYR A 474 -5.25 -4.83 -10.10
C TYR A 474 -6.62 -4.38 -10.62
N ILE A 475 -6.78 -3.07 -10.87
CA ILE A 475 -8.03 -2.50 -11.39
C ILE A 475 -8.39 -3.12 -12.74
N VAL A 476 -7.46 -3.19 -13.68
CA VAL A 476 -7.73 -3.72 -15.03
C VAL A 476 -8.00 -5.21 -15.02
N LEU A 477 -7.25 -5.99 -14.23
CA LEU A 477 -7.55 -7.42 -14.07
C LEU A 477 -8.94 -7.62 -13.45
N GLY A 478 -9.35 -6.73 -12.54
CA GLY A 478 -10.65 -6.69 -11.88
C GLY A 478 -11.86 -6.47 -12.79
N THR A 479 -11.67 -6.04 -14.05
CA THR A 479 -12.81 -5.78 -14.98
C THR A 479 -13.30 -7.02 -15.74
N ALA A 480 -12.59 -8.16 -15.63
CA ALA A 480 -12.97 -9.44 -16.21
C ALA A 480 -13.71 -10.35 -15.24
#